data_AF-A0A256XDF3-F1
#
_entry.id   AF-A0A256XDF3-F1
#
_cell.length_a   1.000
_cell.length_b   1.000
_cell.length_c   1.000
_cell.angle_alpha   90.00
_cell.angle_beta   90.00
_cell.angle_gamma   90.00
#
_symmetry.space_group_name_H-M   'P 1'
#
loop_
_entity.id
_entity.type
_entity.pdbx_description
1 polymer ?
#
loop_
_entity_poly.entity_id
_entity_poly.type
_entity_poly.pdbx_seq_one_letter_code
_entity_poly.pdbx_strand_id
1 'polypeptide(L)' 'TALRKILTEKINVKGYAFQMSLLYYAVLEDAKIKEIPIVFHRRKAGESKLGVADIAEFLAELIRLRIE' A
#
# COMPACT_ATOMS: atom_id res chain seq x y z
N THR A 1 4.39 16.07 9.07
CA THR A 1 4.94 15.73 7.75
C THR A 1 3.81 15.22 6.87
N ALA A 2 3.90 15.36 5.54
CA ALA A 2 2.89 14.84 4.61
C ALA A 2 2.58 13.36 4.86
N LEU A 3 3.61 12.56 5.13
CA LEU A 3 3.48 11.14 5.49
C LEU A 3 2.54 10.90 6.69
N ARG A 4 2.68 11.69 7.77
CA ARG A 4 1.83 11.52 8.96
C ARG A 4 0.36 11.78 8.63
N LYS A 5 0.08 12.84 7.87
CA LYS A 5 -1.29 13.21 7.43
C LYS A 5 -1.92 12.08 6.60
N ILE A 6 -1.19 11.56 5.61
CA ILE A 6 -1.67 10.46 4.75
C ILE A 6 -2.00 9.22 5.60
N LEU A 7 -1.08 8.82 6.49
CA LEU A 7 -1.26 7.64 7.34
C LEU A 7 -2.43 7.76 8.32
N THR A 8 -2.74 8.96 8.82
CA THR A 8 -3.81 9.14 9.82
C THR A 8 -5.18 9.48 9.23
N GLU A 9 -5.24 10.12 8.06
CA GLU A 9 -6.49 10.70 7.53
C GLU A 9 -6.97 10.05 6.22
N LYS A 10 -6.09 9.39 5.48
CA LYS A 10 -6.39 8.95 4.10
C LYS A 10 -6.42 7.43 3.92
N ILE A 11 -5.72 6.69 4.78
CA ILE A 11 -5.61 5.23 4.68
C ILE A 11 -6.65 4.57 5.60
N ASN A 12 -7.57 3.81 4.99
CA ASN A 12 -8.61 3.07 5.70
C ASN A 12 -8.60 1.55 5.42
N VAL A 13 -7.52 1.04 4.82
CA VAL A 13 -7.35 -0.37 4.46
C VAL A 13 -6.38 -1.09 5.39
N LYS A 14 -6.51 -2.41 5.50
CA LYS A 14 -5.64 -3.25 6.31
C LYS A 14 -4.58 -3.95 5.44
N GLY A 15 -3.74 -4.76 6.10
CA GLY A 15 -2.82 -5.66 5.44
C GLY A 15 -1.80 -4.93 4.57
N TYR A 16 -1.58 -5.42 3.36
CA TYR A 16 -0.62 -4.84 2.42
C TYR A 16 -1.24 -3.79 1.48
N ALA A 17 -2.58 -3.68 1.42
CA ALA A 17 -3.28 -2.73 0.56
C ALA A 17 -2.92 -1.27 0.86
N PHE A 18 -2.56 -0.96 2.11
CA PHE A 18 -2.15 0.38 2.52
C PHE A 18 -0.96 0.93 1.74
N GLN A 19 -0.07 0.06 1.22
CA GLN A 19 1.10 0.50 0.45
C GLN A 19 0.68 1.19 -0.85
N MET A 20 -0.39 0.69 -1.49
CA MET A 20 -0.95 1.32 -2.69
C MET A 20 -1.59 2.66 -2.37
N SER A 21 -2.46 2.73 -1.36
CA SER A 21 -3.12 3.97 -0.97
C SER A 21 -2.11 5.02 -0.52
N LEU A 22 -1.10 4.61 0.25
CA LEU A 22 0.00 5.48 0.67
C LEU A 22 0.70 6.10 -0.54
N LEU A 23 1.06 5.29 -1.54
CA LEU A 23 1.72 5.77 -2.75
C LEU A 23 0.81 6.72 -3.54
N TYR A 24 -0.47 6.39 -3.70
CA TYR A 24 -1.45 7.23 -4.39
C TYR A 24 -1.54 8.63 -3.76
N TYR A 25 -1.79 8.71 -2.45
CA TYR A 25 -1.89 10.00 -1.77
C TYR A 25 -0.55 10.73 -1.68
N ALA A 26 0.57 10.02 -1.62
CA ALA A 26 1.89 10.66 -1.67
C ALA A 26 2.13 11.35 -3.02
N VAL A 27 1.68 10.74 -4.12
CA VAL A 27 1.72 11.37 -5.46
C VAL A 27 0.81 12.61 -5.49
N LEU A 28 -0.42 12.51 -4.96
CA LEU A 28 -1.35 13.64 -4.94
C LEU A 28 -0.88 14.83 -4.09
N GLU A 29 -0.13 14.57 -3.01
CA GLU A 29 0.44 15.61 -2.14
C GLU A 29 1.83 16.10 -2.64
N ASP A 30 2.18 15.82 -3.90
CA ASP A 30 3.45 16.21 -4.56
C ASP A 30 4.70 15.80 -3.76
N ALA A 31 4.63 14.64 -3.10
CA ALA A 31 5.74 14.13 -2.32
C ALA A 31 6.89 13.67 -3.22
N LYS A 32 8.13 13.87 -2.76
CA LYS A 32 9.32 13.33 -3.44
C LYS A 32 9.40 11.82 -3.26
N ILE A 33 9.15 11.09 -4.34
CA ILE A 33 9.20 9.63 -4.38
C ILE A 33 10.48 9.17 -5.08
N LYS A 34 11.14 8.16 -4.52
CA LYS A 34 12.33 7.52 -5.10
C LYS A 34 12.23 6.01 -4.91
N GLU A 35 12.71 5.27 -5.91
CA GLU A 35 12.84 3.82 -5.82
C GLU A 35 14.25 3.46 -5.36
N ILE A 36 14.35 2.58 -4.37
CA ILE A 36 15.61 2.06 -3.86
C ILE A 36 15.62 0.55 -4.14
N PRO A 37 16.59 0.02 -4.89
CA PRO A 37 16.62 -1.40 -5.23
C PRO A 37 16.86 -2.25 -3.99
N ILE A 38 16.12 -3.37 -3.89
CA ILE A 38 16.27 -4.35 -2.81
C ILE A 38 16.36 -5.76 -3.39
N VAL A 39 17.05 -6.66 -2.66
CA VAL A 39 17.12 -8.08 -3.02
C VAL A 39 16.00 -8.83 -2.30
N PHE A 40 15.06 -9.38 -3.06
CA PHE A 40 14.02 -10.25 -2.51
C PHE A 40 14.53 -11.67 -2.30
N HIS A 41 14.98 -11.96 -1.07
CA HIS A 41 15.38 -13.30 -0.69
C HIS A 41 14.17 -14.22 -0.51
N ARG A 42 14.29 -15.48 -0.94
CA ARG A 42 13.27 -16.50 -0.69
C ARG A 42 13.12 -16.74 0.82
N ARG A 43 11.89 -16.72 1.31
CA ARG A 43 11.56 -17.14 2.68
C ARG A 43 12.00 -18.60 2.90
N LYS A 44 12.69 -18.88 4.01
CA LYS A 44 13.19 -20.23 4.34
C LYS A 44 12.21 -21.09 5.14
N ALA A 45 11.29 -20.46 5.89
CA ALA A 45 10.28 -21.15 6.71
C ALA A 45 9.04 -20.27 6.92
N GLY A 46 7.89 -20.90 7.14
CA GLY A 46 6.60 -20.24 7.41
C GLY A 46 5.73 -20.02 6.16
N GLU A 47 4.42 -20.03 6.37
CA GLU A 47 3.43 -19.83 5.31
C GLU A 47 3.26 -18.35 4.93
N SER A 48 2.66 -18.12 3.76
CA SER A 48 2.29 -16.76 3.34
C SER A 48 1.22 -16.20 4.26
N LYS A 49 1.40 -14.95 4.70
CA LYS A 49 0.37 -14.18 5.41
C LYS A 49 -0.63 -13.53 4.45
N LEU A 50 -0.38 -13.60 3.13
CA LEU A 50 -1.30 -13.13 2.11
C LEU A 50 -2.29 -14.25 1.78
N GLY A 51 -3.55 -14.03 2.12
CA GLY A 51 -4.67 -14.88 1.72
C GLY A 51 -5.51 -14.26 0.60
N VAL A 52 -6.55 -14.98 0.19
CA VAL A 52 -7.49 -14.52 -0.86
C VAL A 52 -8.24 -13.26 -0.43
N ALA A 53 -8.55 -13.12 0.87
CA ALA A 53 -9.20 -11.94 1.42
C ALA A 53 -8.34 -10.68 1.26
N ASP A 54 -7.02 -10.77 1.49
CA ASP A 54 -6.10 -9.65 1.27
C ASP A 54 -6.10 -9.23 -0.21
N ILE A 55 -6.07 -10.20 -1.13
CA ILE A 55 -6.12 -9.94 -2.58
C ILE A 55 -7.43 -9.23 -2.97
N ALA A 56 -8.56 -9.64 -2.40
CA ALA A 56 -9.83 -8.97 -2.64
C ALA A 56 -9.84 -7.53 -2.10
N GLU A 57 -9.27 -7.30 -0.91
CA GLU A 57 -9.12 -5.94 -0.33
C GLU A 57 -8.27 -5.04 -1.24
N PHE A 58 -7.16 -5.57 -1.77
CA PHE A 58 -6.33 -4.87 -2.75
C PHE A 58 -7.13 -4.43 -3.98
N LEU A 59 -7.89 -5.34 -4.58
CA LEU A 59 -8.67 -5.04 -5.79
C LEU A 59 -9.79 -4.03 -5.53
N ALA A 60 -10.47 -4.15 -4.39
CA ALA A 60 -11.52 -3.21 -3.99
C ALA A 60 -10.94 -1.80 -3.78
N GLU A 61 -9.82 -1.69 -3.06
CA GLU A 61 -9.16 -0.40 -2.83
C GLU A 61 -8.62 0.19 -4.15
N LEU A 62 -8.07 -0.63 -5.05
CA LEU A 62 -7.63 -0.17 -6.36
C LEU A 62 -8.77 0.47 -7.16
N ILE A 63 -9.94 -0.17 -7.20
CA ILE A 63 -11.12 0.37 -7.89
C ILE A 63 -11.59 1.66 -7.21
N ARG A 64 -11.61 1.70 -5.87
CA ARG A 64 -11.98 2.89 -5.11
C ARG A 64 -11.06 4.08 -5.43
N LEU A 65 -9.74 3.89 -5.33
CA LEU A 65 -8.75 4.93 -5.64
C LEU A 65 -8.79 5.39 -7.09
N ARG A 66 -9.27 4.55 -8.02
CA ARG A 66 -9.43 4.90 -9.43
C ARG A 66 -10.61 5.84 -9.69
N ILE A 67 -11.65 5.77 -8.85
CA ILE A 67 -12.90 6.53 -9.01
C ILE A 67 -12.90 7.81 -8.17
N GLU A 68 -12.11 7.84 -7.10
CA GLU A 68 -11.85 9.03 -6.27
C GLU A 68 -11.20 10.17 -7.06
#